data_AF-A0A6V7LCZ7-F1
#
_entry.id   AF-A0A6V7LCZ7-F1
#
_cell.length_a   1.000
_cell.length_b   1.000
_cell.length_c   1.000
_cell.angle_alpha   90.00
_cell.angle_beta   90.00
_cell.angle_gamma   90.00
#
_symmetry.space_group_name_H-M   'P 1'
#
loop_
_entity.id
_entity.type
_entity.pdbx_description
1 polymer ?
#
loop_
_entity_poly.entity_id
_entity_poly.type
_entity_poly.pdbx_seq_one_letter_code
_entity_poly.pdbx_strand_id
1 'polypeptide(L)'
;EPMTTMFLALQGGKFDHPNRLFSSIALSWKNCQRDTSDVKELIPEFFFLPEMLVNTNNYRLGRQEDGSSVGDVELPPWANSPEEFIRINRMALESEFVSCQLHQWIDLIFGYKQR
;
A
#
# COMPACT_ATOMS: atom_id res chain seq x y z
N GLU A 1 -12.09 9.35 -0.53
CA GLU A 1 -13.50 8.88 -0.63
C GLU A 1 -13.71 8.14 -1.94
N PRO A 2 -14.67 7.19 -2.05
CA PRO A 2 -15.63 6.74 -1.02
C PRO A 2 -15.07 5.68 -0.06
N MET A 3 -13.83 5.22 -0.28
CA MET A 3 -13.25 4.10 0.49
C MET A 3 -13.18 4.36 1.99
N THR A 4 -12.91 5.60 2.41
CA THR A 4 -12.90 5.98 3.83
C THR A 4 -14.27 5.83 4.48
N THR A 5 -15.33 6.32 3.82
CA THR A 5 -16.72 6.15 4.32
C THR A 5 -17.07 4.67 4.47
N MET A 6 -16.72 3.85 3.47
CA MET A 6 -16.96 2.41 3.50
C MET A 6 -16.20 1.73 4.65
N PHE A 7 -14.94 2.09 4.85
CA PHE A 7 -14.11 1.59 5.94
C PHE A 7 -14.74 1.91 7.31
N LEU A 8 -15.14 3.16 7.53
CA LEU A 8 -15.79 3.57 8.78
C LEU A 8 -17.10 2.83 9.00
N ALA A 9 -17.92 2.63 7.95
CA ALA A 9 -19.15 1.87 8.06
C ALA A 9 -18.92 0.42 8.52
N LEU A 10 -17.85 -0.22 8.02
CA LEU A 10 -17.45 -1.57 8.43
C LEU A 10 -16.84 -1.62 9.83
N GLN A 11 -16.22 -0.53 10.29
CA GLN A 11 -15.55 -0.43 11.61
C GLN A 11 -16.36 0.31 12.69
N GLY A 12 -17.68 0.41 12.55
CA GLY A 12 -18.54 1.01 13.58
C GLY A 12 -18.35 2.52 13.76
N GLY A 13 -17.97 3.21 12.69
CA GLY A 13 -17.85 4.66 12.60
C GLY A 13 -16.53 5.23 13.10
N LYS A 14 -15.51 4.40 13.35
CA LYS A 14 -14.19 4.85 13.83
C LYS A 14 -13.07 4.24 13.00
N PHE A 15 -11.93 4.92 12.98
CA PHE A 15 -10.70 4.36 12.43
C PHE A 15 -10.16 3.24 13.32
N ASP A 16 -9.39 2.33 12.71
CA ASP A 16 -8.74 1.23 13.44
C ASP A 16 -7.64 1.74 14.38
N HIS A 17 -7.08 0.83 15.18
CA HIS A 17 -5.92 1.10 16.01
C HIS A 17 -4.77 1.66 15.14
N PRO A 18 -4.11 2.78 15.53
CA PRO A 18 -3.12 3.45 14.69
C PRO A 18 -1.97 2.54 14.19
N ASN A 19 -1.52 1.59 15.02
CA ASN A 19 -0.46 0.63 14.63
C ASN A 19 -0.90 -0.40 13.57
N ARG A 20 -2.19 -0.52 13.30
CA ARG A 20 -2.74 -1.41 12.26
C ARG A 20 -3.12 -0.66 10.98
N LEU A 21 -3.10 0.67 11.02
CA LEU A 21 -3.37 1.48 9.84
C LEU A 21 -2.20 1.41 8.86
N PHE A 22 -2.51 1.55 7.58
CA PHE A 22 -1.51 1.71 6.54
C PHE A 22 -0.83 3.08 6.67
N SER A 23 0.33 3.10 7.32
CA SER A 23 1.09 4.32 7.63
C SER A 23 2.42 4.42 6.89
N SER A 24 2.97 3.30 6.40
CA SER A 24 4.32 3.27 5.83
C SER A 24 4.49 2.17 4.78
N ILE A 25 5.09 2.52 3.64
CA ILE A 25 5.39 1.57 2.54
C ILE A 25 6.39 0.52 3.03
N ALA A 26 7.47 0.97 3.68
CA ALA A 26 8.54 0.10 4.14
C ALA A 26 8.07 -0.86 5.24
N LEU A 27 7.24 -0.38 6.18
CA LEU A 27 6.64 -1.22 7.21
C LEU A 27 5.71 -2.28 6.59
N SER A 28 4.84 -1.86 5.67
CA SER A 28 3.88 -2.75 5.02
C SER A 28 4.55 -3.84 4.20
N TRP A 29 5.66 -3.51 3.52
CA TRP A 29 6.50 -4.49 2.82
C TRP A 29 7.19 -5.43 3.78
N LYS A 30 7.77 -4.92 4.86
CA LYS A 30 8.44 -5.73 5.88
C LYS A 30 7.49 -6.72 6.55
N ASN A 31 6.23 -6.33 6.79
CA ASN A 31 5.22 -7.20 7.37
C ASN A 31 4.89 -8.37 6.41
N CYS A 32 4.68 -8.10 5.12
CA CYS A 32 4.49 -9.15 4.10
C CYS A 32 5.61 -10.20 4.06
N GLN A 33 6.83 -9.82 4.44
CA GLN A 33 8.01 -10.69 4.38
C GLN A 33 8.23 -11.49 5.68
N ARG A 34 7.60 -11.10 6.79
CA ARG A 34 7.90 -11.63 8.13
C ARG A 34 6.71 -12.26 8.83
N ASP A 35 5.52 -11.72 8.60
CA ASP A 35 4.30 -12.23 9.21
C ASP A 35 3.69 -13.29 8.32
N THR A 36 3.60 -14.52 8.82
CA THR A 36 3.01 -15.66 8.10
C THR A 36 1.52 -15.48 7.79
N SER A 37 0.87 -14.51 8.44
CA SER A 37 -0.54 -14.17 8.20
C SER A 37 -0.72 -12.99 7.23
N ASP A 38 0.34 -12.27 6.89
CA ASP A 38 0.30 -11.13 5.98
C ASP A 38 0.96 -11.51 4.64
N VAL A 39 0.16 -12.04 3.72
CA VAL A 39 0.61 -12.50 2.39
C VAL A 39 -0.01 -11.68 1.26
N LYS A 40 -0.29 -10.39 1.53
CA LYS A 40 -0.97 -9.50 0.58
C LYS A 40 -0.06 -9.10 -0.60
N GLU A 41 -0.69 -9.00 -1.76
CA GLU A 41 -0.13 -8.43 -2.99
C GLU A 41 -0.59 -6.99 -3.20
N LEU A 42 0.06 -6.27 -4.12
CA LEU A 42 -0.28 -4.88 -4.43
C LEU A 42 -1.60 -4.75 -5.22
N ILE A 43 -2.27 -3.60 -5.02
CA ILE A 43 -3.43 -3.17 -5.81
C ILE A 43 -2.99 -2.25 -6.96
N PRO A 44 -3.79 -2.11 -8.04
CA PRO A 44 -3.45 -1.28 -9.19
C PRO A 44 -3.09 0.18 -8.87
N GLU A 45 -3.71 0.76 -7.84
CA GLU A 45 -3.54 2.15 -7.42
C GLU A 45 -2.08 2.51 -7.11
N PHE A 46 -1.25 1.53 -6.68
CA PHE A 46 0.19 1.72 -6.48
C PHE A 46 0.99 2.08 -7.75
N PHE A 47 0.35 2.00 -8.92
CA PHE A 47 0.97 2.27 -10.22
C PHE A 47 0.37 3.49 -10.94
N PHE A 48 -0.66 4.14 -10.39
CA PHE A 48 -1.24 5.34 -11.02
C PHE A 48 -1.90 6.37 -10.10
N LEU A 49 -2.17 6.09 -8.82
CA LEU A 49 -2.99 6.96 -7.95
C LEU A 49 -2.20 7.48 -6.73
N PRO A 50 -1.44 8.59 -6.85
CA PRO A 50 -0.64 9.14 -5.75
C PRO A 50 -1.48 9.62 -4.56
N GLU A 51 -2.73 10.02 -4.79
CA GLU A 51 -3.64 10.54 -3.77
C GLU A 51 -3.94 9.52 -2.68
N MET A 52 -3.78 8.20 -2.94
CA MET A 52 -3.96 7.17 -1.92
C MET A 52 -2.93 7.25 -0.78
N LEU A 53 -1.81 7.95 -1.00
CA LEU A 53 -0.70 8.08 -0.06
C LEU A 53 -0.76 9.37 0.76
N VAL A 54 -1.73 10.25 0.48
CA VAL A 54 -1.86 11.56 1.11
C VAL A 54 -3.17 11.63 1.88
N ASN A 55 -3.10 12.11 3.12
CA ASN A 55 -4.25 12.40 3.95
C ASN A 55 -4.85 13.78 3.60
N THR A 56 -5.29 13.95 2.34
CA THR A 56 -5.81 15.23 1.83
C THR A 56 -7.01 15.76 2.64
N ASN A 57 -7.82 14.86 3.19
CA ASN A 57 -8.99 15.21 3.99
C ASN A 57 -8.67 15.50 5.47
N ASN A 58 -7.39 15.47 5.86
CA ASN A 58 -6.91 15.74 7.22
C ASN A 58 -7.64 14.90 8.29
N TYR A 59 -7.85 13.61 8.00
CA TYR A 59 -8.45 12.69 8.97
C TYR A 59 -7.58 12.56 10.21
N ARG A 60 -8.22 12.39 11.37
CA ARG A 60 -7.54 12.10 12.64
C ARG A 60 -7.28 10.60 12.76
N LEU A 61 -6.12 10.16 12.28
CA LEU A 61 -5.72 8.74 12.23
C LEU A 61 -5.06 8.25 13.53
N GLY A 62 -4.81 9.14 14.49
CA GLY A 62 -4.29 8.81 15.82
C GLY A 62 -2.76 8.81 15.90
N ARG A 63 -2.24 8.20 16.97
CA ARG A 63 -0.80 8.07 17.24
C ARG A 63 -0.42 6.62 17.47
N GLN A 64 0.71 6.23 16.90
CA GLN A 64 1.33 4.93 17.12
C GLN A 64 1.90 4.82 18.54
N GLU A 65 2.22 3.59 18.94
CA GLU A 65 2.79 3.32 20.28
C GLU A 65 4.16 3.98 20.51
N ASP A 66 4.92 4.19 19.44
CA ASP A 66 6.19 4.92 19.47
C ASP A 66 6.02 6.46 19.58
N GLY A 67 4.77 6.95 19.62
CA GLY A 67 4.42 8.35 19.73
C GLY A 67 4.33 9.09 18.39
N SER A 68 4.68 8.45 17.27
CA SER A 68 4.52 9.04 15.93
C SER A 68 3.04 9.24 15.60
N SER A 69 2.71 10.32 14.90
CA SER A 69 1.33 10.60 14.47
C SER A 69 1.10 10.01 13.09
N VAL A 70 -0.04 9.34 12.90
CA VAL A 70 -0.43 8.79 11.60
C VAL A 70 -1.04 9.90 10.75
N GLY A 71 -0.51 10.08 9.53
CA GLY A 71 -0.90 11.14 8.60
C GLY A 71 -0.76 10.67 7.16
N ASP A 72 0.03 11.40 6.37
CA ASP A 72 0.46 10.93 5.05
C ASP A 72 1.28 9.64 5.19
N VAL A 73 1.24 8.80 4.16
CA VAL A 73 1.97 7.53 4.16
C VAL A 73 3.47 7.80 4.04
N GLU A 74 4.26 7.20 4.91
CA GLU A 74 5.72 7.29 4.87
C GLU A 74 6.26 6.62 3.59
N LEU A 75 6.93 7.43 2.79
CA LEU A 75 7.52 7.02 1.52
C LEU A 75 8.96 6.50 1.71
N PRO A 76 9.45 5.62 0.81
CA PRO A 76 10.87 5.26 0.77
C PRO A 76 11.78 6.47 0.53
N PRO A 77 13.06 6.44 0.96
CA PRO A 77 13.97 7.58 0.90
C PRO A 77 14.31 8.07 -0.52
N TRP A 78 13.99 7.27 -1.55
CA TRP A 78 14.20 7.62 -2.95
C TRP A 78 13.01 8.36 -3.58
N ALA A 79 11.86 8.42 -2.91
CA ALA A 79 10.67 9.11 -3.39
C ALA A 79 10.46 10.37 -2.56
N ASN A 80 10.61 11.53 -3.18
CA ASN A 80 10.41 12.83 -2.52
C ASN A 80 8.93 13.23 -2.47
N SER A 81 8.09 12.60 -3.30
CA SER A 81 6.64 12.84 -3.32
C SER A 81 5.87 11.56 -3.69
N PRO A 82 4.56 11.49 -3.36
CA PRO A 82 3.68 10.41 -3.80
C PRO A 82 3.67 10.22 -5.33
N GLU A 83 3.71 11.31 -6.10
CA GLU A 83 3.76 11.27 -7.56
C GLU A 83 5.05 10.65 -8.05
N GLU A 84 6.19 10.98 -7.44
CA GLU A 84 7.47 10.36 -7.76
C GLU A 84 7.49 8.86 -7.42
N PHE A 85 6.92 8.48 -6.27
CA PHE A 85 6.76 7.09 -5.86
C PHE A 85 5.97 6.29 -6.91
N ILE A 86 4.78 6.79 -7.28
CA ILE A 86 3.92 6.15 -8.28
C ILE A 86 4.60 6.09 -9.65
N ARG A 87 5.25 7.18 -10.08
CA ARG A 87 5.97 7.23 -11.36
C ARG A 87 7.06 6.16 -11.43
N ILE A 88 7.85 6.01 -10.36
CA ILE A 88 8.92 5.01 -10.32
C ILE A 88 8.34 3.59 -10.26
N ASN A 89 7.27 3.34 -9.50
CA ASN A 89 6.59 2.04 -9.50
C ASN A 89 6.09 1.67 -10.90
N ARG A 90 5.48 2.61 -11.62
CA ARG A 90 5.03 2.39 -13.00
C ARG A 90 6.21 2.08 -13.93
N MET A 91 7.32 2.81 -13.82
CA MET A 91 8.53 2.51 -14.59
C MET A 91 9.10 1.12 -14.27
N ALA A 92 9.04 0.69 -13.00
CA ALA A 92 9.47 -0.64 -12.60
C ALA A 92 8.56 -1.73 -13.18
N LEU A 93 7.24 -1.53 -13.15
CA LEU A 93 6.25 -2.43 -13.74
C LEU A 93 6.43 -2.60 -15.25
N GLU A 94 6.71 -1.51 -15.96
CA GLU A 94 6.92 -1.49 -17.42
C GLU A 94 8.37 -1.83 -17.83
N SER A 95 9.22 -2.22 -16.88
CA SER A 95 10.62 -2.54 -17.16
C SER A 95 10.78 -3.88 -17.86
N GLU A 96 11.92 -4.06 -18.53
CA GLU A 96 12.29 -5.36 -19.13
C GLU A 96 12.37 -6.48 -18.08
N PHE A 97 12.82 -6.16 -16.86
CA PHE A 97 12.91 -7.11 -15.75
C PHE A 97 11.54 -7.71 -15.41
N VAL A 98 10.50 -6.89 -15.36
CA VAL A 98 9.14 -7.37 -15.10
C VAL A 98 8.56 -8.00 -16.37
N SER A 99 8.72 -7.37 -17.53
CA SER A 99 8.16 -7.85 -18.81
C SER A 99 8.59 -9.28 -19.13
N CYS A 100 9.87 -9.62 -18.93
CA CYS A 100 10.37 -10.97 -19.21
C CYS A 100 9.93 -12.04 -18.18
N GLN A 101 9.35 -11.67 -17.03
CA GLN A 101 8.98 -12.60 -15.96
C GLN A 101 7.49 -12.54 -15.55
N LEU A 102 6.74 -11.50 -15.91
CA LEU A 102 5.37 -11.25 -15.42
C LEU A 102 4.43 -12.42 -15.71
N HIS A 103 4.62 -13.11 -16.83
CA HIS A 103 3.86 -14.31 -17.18
C HIS A 103 3.92 -15.41 -16.09
N GLN A 104 5.02 -15.51 -15.34
CA GLN A 104 5.14 -16.48 -14.25
C GLN A 104 4.30 -16.09 -13.03
N TRP A 105 4.16 -14.79 -12.75
CA TRP A 105 3.22 -14.31 -11.73
C TRP A 105 1.78 -14.56 -12.18
N ILE A 106 1.46 -14.32 -13.46
CA ILE A 106 0.15 -14.67 -14.03
C ILE A 106 -0.13 -16.16 -13.88
N ASP A 107 0.86 -17.04 -14.09
CA ASP A 107 0.71 -18.48 -13.91
C ASP A 107 0.34 -18.87 -12.47
N LEU A 108 0.85 -18.13 -11.47
CA LEU A 108 0.52 -18.34 -10.06
C LEU A 108 -0.90 -17.88 -9.72
N ILE A 109 -1.31 -16.70 -10.20
CA ILE A 109 -2.59 -16.09 -9.82
C ILE A 109 -3.76 -16.63 -10.64
N PHE A 110 -3.57 -16.80 -11.95
CA PHE A 110 -4.63 -17.11 -12.92
C PHE A 110 -4.34 -18.32 -13.81
N GLY A 111 -3.09 -18.79 -13.86
CA GLY A 111 -2.69 -19.88 -14.74
C GLY A 111 -2.63 -21.24 -14.04
N TYR A 112 -1.82 -22.14 -14.62
CA TYR A 112 -1.82 -23.55 -14.24
C TYR A 112 -1.20 -23.86 -12.88
N LYS A 113 -0.45 -22.92 -12.28
CA LYS A 113 0.20 -23.08 -10.97
C LYS A 113 -0.69 -22.65 -9.80
N GLN A 114 -1.94 -22.27 -10.05
CA GLN A 114 -2.88 -21.88 -9.01
C GLN A 114 -3.26 -23.03 -8.05
N ARG A 115 -3.11 -24.29 -8.49
CA ARG A 115 -3.48 -25.50 -7.73
C ARG A 115 -2.32 -26.48 -7.62
#